data_AF-A0A4R5DPE8-F1
#
_entry.id   AF-A0A4R5DPE8-F1
#
_cell.length_a   1.000
_cell.length_b   1.000
_cell.length_c   1.000
_cell.angle_alpha   90.00
_cell.angle_beta   90.00
_cell.angle_gamma   90.00
#
_symmetry.space_group_name_H-M   'P 1'
#
loop_
_entity.id
_entity.type
_entity.pdbx_description
1 polymer ?
#
loop_
_entity_poly.entity_id
_entity_poly.type
_entity_poly.pdbx_seq_one_letter_code
_entity_poly.pdbx_strand_id
1 'polypeptide(L)'
;MKSLLNLILIILFSIPSLAQKTAADSWLNVPKSPDDRYTNPKSAVYAGPNGWWNFGEVRAEGVNSAALKYTFKGGLTTNSEVFILTESGKLQLFSMDFGTDEPALGVYQISKKEDKAAKKVKVSFSDVANKKIKNWSGADGAGTITVSKSGDFLYFKCRNVTLQPDGMSNEGDSKQPLKIGFEGAAKL
;
A
#
# COMPACT_ATOMS: atom_id res chain seq x y z
N MET A 1 68.85 -34.14 4.95
CA MET A 1 69.07 -32.70 4.69
C MET A 1 68.52 -32.38 3.30
N LYS A 2 67.74 -31.28 3.18
CA LYS A 2 67.07 -30.74 1.97
C LYS A 2 65.80 -31.53 1.60
N SER A 3 64.60 -30.98 1.44
CA SER A 3 64.15 -29.60 1.31
C SER A 3 62.66 -29.52 1.71
N LEU A 4 62.31 -28.63 2.64
CA LEU A 4 60.99 -28.02 2.72
C LEU A 4 60.81 -27.11 1.49
N LEU A 5 59.66 -27.13 0.81
CA LEU A 5 59.12 -25.90 0.20
C LEU A 5 57.64 -26.06 -0.22
N ASN A 6 56.79 -25.37 0.54
CA ASN A 6 55.64 -24.57 0.12
C ASN A 6 54.62 -25.15 -0.88
N LEU A 7 53.46 -25.53 -0.36
CA LEU A 7 52.19 -25.44 -1.10
C LEU A 7 51.15 -24.72 -0.21
N ILE A 8 51.08 -23.40 -0.33
CA ILE A 8 50.00 -22.58 0.23
C ILE A 8 48.84 -22.67 -0.75
N LEU A 9 47.84 -23.51 -0.41
CA LEU A 9 46.59 -23.63 -1.17
C LEU A 9 45.63 -22.53 -0.67
N ILE A 10 45.43 -21.50 -1.49
CA ILE A 10 44.45 -20.44 -1.26
C ILE A 10 43.06 -21.02 -1.51
N ILE A 11 42.31 -21.33 -0.44
CA ILE A 11 40.90 -21.67 -0.51
C ILE A 11 40.11 -20.36 -0.51
N LEU A 12 39.77 -19.90 -1.72
CA LEU A 12 38.74 -18.88 -1.94
C LEU A 12 37.39 -19.46 -1.51
N PHE A 13 36.95 -19.12 -0.30
CA PHE A 13 35.58 -19.32 0.14
C PHE A 13 34.68 -18.34 -0.64
N SER A 14 34.07 -18.84 -1.72
CA SER A 14 32.92 -18.21 -2.35
C SER A 14 31.78 -18.19 -1.34
N ILE A 15 31.53 -17.04 -0.71
CA ILE A 15 30.34 -16.80 0.10
C ILE A 15 29.16 -16.76 -0.89
N PRO A 16 28.23 -17.74 -0.91
CA PRO A 16 27.02 -17.56 -1.68
C PRO A 16 26.22 -16.45 -1.00
N SER A 17 26.09 -15.30 -1.68
CA SER A 17 25.07 -14.34 -1.29
C SER A 17 23.73 -15.04 -1.45
N LEU A 18 23.09 -15.39 -0.34
CA LEU A 18 21.69 -15.78 -0.35
C LEU A 18 20.92 -14.55 -0.81
N ALA A 19 20.64 -14.47 -2.11
CA ALA A 19 19.68 -13.55 -2.66
C ALA A 19 18.35 -13.88 -1.98
N GLN A 20 18.00 -13.08 -0.97
CA GLN A 20 16.75 -13.19 -0.25
C GLN A 20 15.63 -13.02 -1.30
N LYS A 21 15.03 -14.14 -1.69
CA LYS A 21 13.90 -14.18 -2.62
C LYS A 21 12.89 -13.15 -2.14
N THR A 22 12.67 -12.10 -2.93
CA THR A 22 11.66 -11.07 -2.63
C THR A 22 10.37 -11.79 -2.27
N ALA A 23 9.88 -11.55 -1.06
CA ALA A 23 8.65 -12.19 -0.60
C ALA A 23 7.55 -11.94 -1.65
N ALA A 24 6.89 -13.02 -2.08
CA ALA A 24 5.83 -12.92 -3.08
C ALA A 24 4.74 -11.94 -2.57
N ASP A 25 4.27 -11.04 -3.44
CA ASP A 25 3.25 -10.04 -3.11
C ASP A 25 1.95 -10.78 -2.72
N SER A 26 1.69 -10.92 -1.41
CA SER A 26 0.53 -11.64 -0.85
C SER A 26 -0.82 -10.98 -1.17
N TRP A 27 -0.79 -9.87 -1.91
CA TRP A 27 -1.94 -9.19 -2.48
C TRP A 27 -2.52 -9.92 -3.71
N LEU A 28 -1.74 -10.76 -4.40
CA LEU A 28 -2.10 -11.35 -5.69
C LEU A 28 -2.62 -12.80 -5.64
N ASN A 29 -3.02 -13.32 -4.47
CA ASN A 29 -3.46 -14.72 -4.31
C ASN A 29 -4.86 -15.03 -4.88
N VAL A 30 -5.25 -14.45 -6.03
CA VAL A 30 -6.50 -14.81 -6.72
C VAL A 30 -6.15 -15.54 -8.02
N PRO A 31 -6.61 -16.79 -8.21
CA PRO A 31 -6.40 -17.55 -9.45
C PRO A 31 -6.87 -16.77 -10.68
N LYS A 32 -6.14 -16.86 -11.80
CA LYS A 32 -6.59 -16.31 -13.10
C LYS A 32 -7.75 -17.17 -13.62
N SER A 33 -8.87 -16.54 -13.99
CA SER A 33 -10.01 -17.23 -14.64
C SER A 33 -9.74 -17.40 -16.15
N PRO A 34 -10.10 -18.56 -16.76
CA PRO A 34 -9.95 -18.81 -18.21
C PRO A 34 -10.90 -18.01 -19.12
N ASP A 35 -12.07 -17.58 -18.63
CA ASP A 35 -13.00 -16.67 -19.32
C ASP A 35 -13.33 -15.50 -18.36
N ASP A 36 -13.20 -14.27 -18.86
CA ASP A 36 -13.22 -13.04 -18.07
C ASP A 36 -14.42 -12.11 -18.34
N ARG A 37 -15.30 -12.49 -19.27
CA ARG A 37 -16.42 -11.62 -19.67
C ARG A 37 -17.64 -11.73 -18.76
N TYR A 38 -17.86 -12.88 -18.13
CA TYR A 38 -19.06 -13.15 -17.32
C TYR A 38 -18.78 -13.77 -15.95
N THR A 39 -17.62 -14.37 -15.75
CA THR A 39 -17.25 -15.11 -14.53
C THR A 39 -16.12 -14.49 -13.72
N ASN A 40 -15.44 -13.50 -14.29
CA ASN A 40 -14.34 -12.80 -13.62
C ASN A 40 -14.37 -11.31 -13.99
N PRO A 41 -15.01 -10.45 -13.19
CA PRO A 41 -15.08 -9.02 -13.48
C PRO A 41 -13.71 -8.31 -13.52
N LYS A 42 -12.58 -9.01 -13.30
CA LYS A 42 -11.20 -8.50 -13.33
C LYS A 42 -10.60 -8.23 -14.72
N SER A 43 -11.35 -8.31 -15.82
CA SER A 43 -10.82 -7.80 -17.09
C SER A 43 -10.58 -6.30 -16.90
N ALA A 44 -9.45 -5.78 -17.40
CA ALA A 44 -9.11 -4.36 -17.23
C ALA A 44 -10.13 -3.41 -17.90
N VAL A 45 -11.06 -3.97 -18.69
CA VAL A 45 -12.21 -3.30 -19.28
C VAL A 45 -13.31 -3.03 -18.23
N TYR A 46 -13.43 -3.88 -17.20
CA TYR A 46 -14.57 -3.90 -16.29
C TYR A 46 -14.24 -4.01 -14.80
N ALA A 47 -12.99 -3.96 -14.29
CA ALA A 47 -12.79 -3.71 -12.84
C ALA A 47 -11.35 -3.43 -12.40
N GLY A 48 -11.26 -2.93 -11.17
CA GLY A 48 -10.07 -2.93 -10.32
C GLY A 48 -9.39 -4.31 -10.17
N PRO A 49 -8.21 -4.40 -9.52
CA PRO A 49 -7.40 -5.63 -9.38
C PRO A 49 -8.15 -6.84 -8.77
N ASN A 50 -9.29 -6.59 -8.13
CA ASN A 50 -10.14 -7.59 -7.48
C ASN A 50 -11.54 -7.78 -8.09
N GLY A 51 -11.87 -7.16 -9.23
CA GLY A 51 -13.14 -7.45 -9.90
C GLY A 51 -14.32 -6.58 -9.45
N TRP A 52 -14.07 -5.47 -8.75
CA TRP A 52 -15.12 -4.57 -8.25
C TRP A 52 -14.81 -3.11 -8.63
N TRP A 53 -15.83 -2.37 -9.07
CA TRP A 53 -15.79 -0.93 -9.33
C TRP A 53 -15.83 -0.14 -8.03
N ASN A 54 -15.15 1.02 -7.96
CA ASN A 54 -15.20 1.92 -6.80
C ASN A 54 -14.97 1.16 -5.51
N PHE A 55 -13.88 0.39 -5.47
CA PHE A 55 -13.61 -0.55 -4.39
C PHE A 55 -12.10 -0.72 -4.18
N GLY A 56 -11.71 -1.11 -2.98
CA GLY A 56 -10.32 -1.40 -2.65
C GLY A 56 -10.15 -2.21 -1.37
N GLU A 57 -8.92 -2.59 -1.11
CA GLU A 57 -8.49 -3.31 0.09
C GLU A 57 -7.32 -2.58 0.74
N VAL A 58 -7.39 -2.40 2.06
CA VAL A 58 -6.29 -1.90 2.89
C VAL A 58 -5.83 -3.03 3.79
N ARG A 59 -4.52 -3.16 3.92
CA ARG A 59 -3.87 -3.96 4.96
C ARG A 59 -2.89 -3.05 5.69
N ALA A 60 -3.00 -2.99 7.00
CA ALA A 60 -2.09 -2.22 7.84
C ALA A 60 -1.64 -3.03 9.04
N GLU A 61 -0.39 -2.84 9.44
CA GLU A 61 0.19 -3.46 10.63
C GLU A 61 1.07 -2.46 11.38
N GLY A 62 1.13 -2.57 12.71
CA GLY A 62 2.06 -1.81 13.53
C GLY A 62 3.50 -2.18 13.21
N VAL A 63 4.37 -1.17 13.05
CA VAL A 63 5.77 -1.39 12.71
C VAL A 63 6.55 -2.09 13.83
N ASN A 64 6.20 -1.81 15.09
CA ASN A 64 6.91 -2.31 16.27
C ASN A 64 6.19 -3.52 16.91
N SER A 65 4.91 -3.72 16.61
CA SER A 65 4.08 -4.81 17.13
C SER A 65 3.00 -5.20 16.12
N ALA A 66 2.99 -6.48 15.75
CA ALA A 66 1.98 -7.06 14.86
C ALA A 66 0.59 -7.24 15.52
N ALA A 67 0.46 -6.94 16.82
CA ALA A 67 -0.84 -6.97 17.50
C ALA A 67 -1.80 -5.88 16.96
N LEU A 68 -1.25 -4.75 16.52
CA LEU A 68 -2.01 -3.73 15.82
C LEU A 68 -2.13 -4.12 14.35
N LYS A 69 -3.29 -4.64 13.95
CA LYS A 69 -3.53 -5.07 12.57
C LYS A 69 -4.89 -4.62 12.08
N TYR A 70 -4.92 -4.09 10.86
CA TYR A 70 -6.13 -3.75 10.14
C TYR A 70 -6.15 -4.48 8.80
N THR A 71 -7.32 -5.01 8.45
CA THR A 71 -7.58 -5.56 7.12
C THR A 71 -9.04 -5.30 6.81
N PHE A 72 -9.28 -4.51 5.78
CA PHE A 72 -10.63 -4.23 5.34
C PHE A 72 -10.73 -4.01 3.85
N LYS A 73 -11.94 -4.22 3.36
CA LYS A 73 -12.36 -4.01 1.99
C LYS A 73 -13.54 -3.06 2.00
N GLY A 74 -13.57 -2.11 1.09
CA GLY A 74 -14.55 -1.03 1.16
C GLY A 74 -14.83 -0.38 -0.18
N GLY A 75 -15.90 0.42 -0.19
CA GLY A 75 -16.20 1.31 -1.30
C GLY A 75 -15.17 2.43 -1.37
N LEU A 76 -14.66 2.70 -2.56
CA LEU A 76 -13.77 3.81 -2.88
C LEU A 76 -14.60 4.89 -3.56
N THR A 77 -14.71 6.03 -2.91
CA THR A 77 -15.46 7.19 -3.40
C THR A 77 -14.55 8.41 -3.48
N THR A 78 -14.94 9.42 -4.23
CA THR A 78 -14.24 10.71 -4.26
C THR A 78 -15.14 11.76 -3.64
N ASN A 79 -14.60 12.54 -2.71
CA ASN A 79 -15.28 13.69 -2.11
C ASN A 79 -14.30 14.86 -2.06
N SER A 80 -14.66 15.96 -2.72
CA SER A 80 -13.85 17.19 -2.74
C SER A 80 -12.38 16.88 -3.10
N GLU A 81 -12.16 16.19 -4.22
CA GLU A 81 -10.83 15.81 -4.74
C GLU A 81 -10.04 14.77 -3.91
N VAL A 82 -10.62 14.27 -2.81
CA VAL A 82 -10.03 13.22 -1.98
C VAL A 82 -10.67 11.87 -2.27
N PHE A 83 -9.84 10.88 -2.58
CA PHE A 83 -10.28 9.49 -2.70
C PHE A 83 -10.33 8.85 -1.31
N ILE A 84 -11.49 8.34 -0.93
CA ILE A 84 -11.76 7.79 0.40
C ILE A 84 -12.29 6.37 0.25
N LEU A 85 -11.54 5.42 0.84
CA LEU A 85 -11.98 4.06 1.03
C LEU A 85 -12.64 3.91 2.40
N THR A 86 -13.88 3.43 2.40
CA THR A 86 -14.65 3.15 3.63
C THR A 86 -15.28 1.76 3.57
N GLU A 87 -15.13 0.96 4.63
CA GLU A 87 -15.88 -0.30 4.77
C GLU A 87 -17.24 -0.05 5.40
N SER A 88 -18.30 -0.61 4.81
CA SER A 88 -19.63 -0.57 5.42
C SER A 88 -19.63 -1.34 6.74
N GLY A 89 -20.10 -0.69 7.81
CA GLY A 89 -20.17 -1.28 9.15
C GLY A 89 -18.88 -1.22 9.97
N LYS A 90 -17.78 -0.69 9.42
CA LYS A 90 -16.60 -0.27 10.20
C LYS A 90 -16.38 1.23 10.07
N LEU A 91 -15.84 1.84 11.11
CA LEU A 91 -15.47 3.25 11.10
C LEU A 91 -13.98 3.41 10.76
N GLN A 92 -13.53 2.69 9.72
CA GLN A 92 -12.15 2.69 9.22
C GLN A 92 -12.10 3.40 7.87
N LEU A 93 -11.20 4.37 7.74
CA LEU A 93 -11.09 5.23 6.57
C LEU A 93 -9.65 5.25 6.08
N PHE A 94 -9.44 5.06 4.79
CA PHE A 94 -8.16 5.32 4.13
C PHE A 94 -8.37 6.40 3.08
N SER A 95 -7.58 7.47 3.15
CA SER A 95 -7.74 8.64 2.29
C SER A 95 -6.48 8.91 1.48
N MET A 96 -6.65 9.28 0.22
CA MET A 96 -5.61 9.73 -0.69
C MET A 96 -6.04 11.05 -1.31
N ASP A 97 -5.27 12.09 -1.04
CA ASP A 97 -5.51 13.44 -1.55
C ASP A 97 -4.39 13.81 -2.52
N PHE A 98 -4.76 13.91 -3.80
CA PHE A 98 -3.86 14.31 -4.89
C PHE A 98 -4.01 15.79 -5.25
N GLY A 99 -4.91 16.53 -4.58
CA GLY A 99 -5.35 17.88 -4.94
C GLY A 99 -6.09 17.95 -6.29
N THR A 100 -6.70 16.83 -6.69
CA THR A 100 -7.51 16.69 -7.90
C THR A 100 -8.22 15.32 -7.90
N ASP A 101 -9.42 15.27 -8.44
CA ASP A 101 -10.18 14.05 -8.76
C ASP A 101 -9.65 13.30 -9.99
N GLU A 102 -8.83 13.94 -10.83
CA GLU A 102 -8.16 13.32 -11.97
C GLU A 102 -6.62 13.38 -11.83
N PRO A 103 -6.01 12.59 -10.94
CA PRO A 103 -4.56 12.53 -10.83
C PRO A 103 -3.94 12.02 -12.12
N ALA A 104 -2.87 12.68 -12.56
CA ALA A 104 -2.06 12.23 -13.68
C ALA A 104 -1.45 10.84 -13.41
N LEU A 105 -1.20 10.06 -14.45
CA LEU A 105 -0.64 8.72 -14.27
C LEU A 105 0.82 8.78 -13.79
N GLY A 106 1.23 7.76 -13.02
CA GLY A 106 2.59 7.56 -12.56
C GLY A 106 2.71 7.41 -11.05
N VAL A 107 3.93 7.60 -10.55
CA VAL A 107 4.27 7.41 -9.14
C VAL A 107 4.21 8.75 -8.40
N TYR A 108 3.47 8.79 -7.31
CA TYR A 108 3.35 9.92 -6.39
C TYR A 108 4.14 9.65 -5.13
N GLN A 109 4.88 10.66 -4.68
CA GLN A 109 5.56 10.64 -3.39
C GLN A 109 4.56 10.99 -2.28
N ILE A 110 4.58 10.25 -1.19
CA ILE A 110 3.77 10.60 -0.02
C ILE A 110 4.43 11.77 0.70
N SER A 111 3.60 12.74 1.10
CA SER A 111 4.00 13.98 1.76
C SER A 111 2.95 14.40 2.78
N LYS A 112 3.27 15.45 3.56
CA LYS A 112 2.32 16.05 4.53
C LYS A 112 1.16 16.80 3.85
N LYS A 113 1.38 17.27 2.62
CA LYS A 113 0.44 18.03 1.81
C LYS A 113 0.53 17.60 0.36
N GLU A 114 -0.61 17.45 -0.27
CA GLU A 114 -0.80 17.25 -1.70
C GLU A 114 -0.12 18.35 -2.54
N ASP A 115 0.42 17.94 -3.68
CA ASP A 115 0.96 18.86 -4.70
C ASP A 115 0.86 18.17 -6.06
N LYS A 116 -0.18 18.54 -6.82
CA LYS A 116 -0.45 17.99 -8.15
C LYS A 116 0.73 18.17 -9.11
N ALA A 117 1.40 19.31 -9.06
CA ALA A 117 2.50 19.63 -9.97
C ALA A 117 3.77 18.83 -9.63
N ALA A 118 4.05 18.65 -8.33
CA ALA A 118 5.21 17.89 -7.87
C ALA A 118 4.95 16.37 -7.74
N LYS A 119 3.79 15.88 -8.17
CA LYS A 119 3.32 14.49 -7.96
C LYS A 119 3.46 14.06 -6.49
N LYS A 120 2.90 14.86 -5.59
CA LYS A 120 2.79 14.52 -4.18
C LYS A 120 1.35 14.22 -3.78
N VAL A 121 1.20 13.21 -2.94
CA VAL A 121 -0.09 12.75 -2.42
C VAL A 121 -0.06 12.78 -0.90
N LYS A 122 -1.10 13.35 -0.28
CA LYS A 122 -1.30 13.23 1.15
C LYS A 122 -2.11 11.97 1.43
N VAL A 123 -1.65 11.18 2.39
CA VAL A 123 -2.26 9.89 2.73
C VAL A 123 -2.55 9.84 4.22
N SER A 124 -3.72 9.35 4.58
CA SER A 124 -4.08 9.11 5.98
C SER A 124 -4.90 7.84 6.16
N PHE A 125 -4.81 7.28 7.36
CA PHE A 125 -5.64 6.19 7.83
C PHE A 125 -6.24 6.57 9.18
N SER A 126 -7.55 6.35 9.34
CA SER A 126 -8.28 6.66 10.56
C SER A 126 -9.11 5.45 11.03
N ASP A 127 -9.16 5.25 12.35
CA ASP A 127 -10.06 4.31 13.02
C ASP A 127 -10.87 5.09 14.07
N VAL A 128 -12.19 5.18 13.85
CA VAL A 128 -13.13 5.94 14.67
C VAL A 128 -13.99 5.03 15.55
N ALA A 129 -13.46 3.87 15.94
CA ALA A 129 -14.15 2.97 16.85
C ALA A 129 -14.18 3.48 18.31
N ASN A 130 -15.14 2.98 19.10
CA ASN A 130 -15.19 3.16 20.57
C ASN A 130 -15.17 4.62 21.05
N LYS A 131 -15.78 5.54 20.29
CA LYS A 131 -15.80 6.99 20.61
C LYS A 131 -14.41 7.64 20.67
N LYS A 132 -13.38 7.01 20.09
CA LYS A 132 -12.02 7.55 19.96
C LYS A 132 -11.69 7.68 18.48
N ILE A 133 -10.98 8.76 18.11
CA ILE A 133 -10.47 8.95 16.75
C ILE A 133 -8.97 8.71 16.79
N LYS A 134 -8.55 7.54 16.31
CA LYS A 134 -7.13 7.23 16.09
C LYS A 134 -6.79 7.59 14.65
N ASN A 135 -5.67 8.26 14.45
CA ASN A 135 -5.27 8.71 13.13
C ASN A 135 -3.77 8.50 12.89
N TRP A 136 -3.44 8.21 11.63
CA TRP A 136 -2.09 8.13 11.12
C TRP A 136 -2.01 8.84 9.79
N SER A 137 -0.92 9.57 9.56
CA SER A 137 -0.68 10.30 8.32
C SER A 137 0.71 10.11 7.77
N GLY A 138 0.82 10.27 6.45
CA GLY A 138 2.08 10.25 5.74
C GLY A 138 2.87 11.54 5.93
N ALA A 139 4.19 11.42 5.97
CA ALA A 139 5.11 12.54 5.88
C ALA A 139 6.04 12.35 4.67
N ASP A 140 6.87 13.35 4.38
CA ASP A 140 7.86 13.21 3.30
C ASP A 140 8.75 11.98 3.54
N GLY A 141 8.88 11.13 2.51
CA GLY A 141 9.62 9.87 2.60
C GLY A 141 8.83 8.69 3.17
N ALA A 142 7.53 8.83 3.44
CA ALA A 142 6.67 7.74 3.92
C ALA A 142 6.45 6.60 2.91
N GLY A 143 6.76 6.83 1.64
CA GLY A 143 6.59 5.86 0.56
C GLY A 143 5.94 6.49 -0.67
N THR A 144 5.35 5.65 -1.51
CA THR A 144 4.75 6.08 -2.77
C THR A 144 3.39 5.42 -3.04
N ILE A 145 2.56 6.09 -3.84
CA ILE A 145 1.37 5.52 -4.47
C ILE A 145 1.57 5.56 -5.99
N THR A 146 1.33 4.45 -6.66
CA THR A 146 1.26 4.38 -8.13
C THR A 146 -0.18 4.56 -8.58
N VAL A 147 -0.38 5.46 -9.54
CA VAL A 147 -1.63 5.68 -10.27
C VAL A 147 -1.47 5.15 -11.69
N SER A 148 -2.34 4.23 -12.10
CA SER A 148 -2.43 3.76 -13.49
C SER A 148 -3.87 3.83 -13.98
N LYS A 149 -4.09 3.71 -15.30
CA LYS A 149 -5.44 3.76 -15.89
C LYS A 149 -5.68 2.56 -16.80
N SER A 150 -6.91 2.06 -16.79
CA SER A 150 -7.42 1.11 -17.78
C SER A 150 -8.89 1.40 -18.02
N GLY A 151 -9.28 1.61 -19.29
CA GLY A 151 -10.61 2.15 -19.61
C GLY A 151 -10.88 3.45 -18.86
N ASP A 152 -12.04 3.51 -18.22
CA ASP A 152 -12.50 4.67 -17.42
C ASP A 152 -12.11 4.59 -15.94
N PHE A 153 -11.23 3.66 -15.57
CA PHE A 153 -10.85 3.44 -14.19
C PHE A 153 -9.43 3.91 -13.91
N LEU A 154 -9.29 4.69 -12.83
CA LEU A 154 -8.02 4.92 -12.16
C LEU A 154 -7.76 3.78 -11.17
N TYR A 155 -6.52 3.33 -11.15
CA TYR A 155 -6.02 2.27 -10.29
C TYR A 155 -4.96 2.84 -9.38
N PHE A 156 -5.07 2.51 -8.11
CA PHE A 156 -4.17 2.99 -7.06
C PHE A 156 -3.49 1.80 -6.39
N LYS A 157 -2.17 1.87 -6.24
CA LYS A 157 -1.39 0.84 -5.57
C LYS A 157 -0.32 1.43 -4.69
N CYS A 158 -0.24 0.99 -3.44
CA CYS A 158 0.93 1.23 -2.59
C CYS A 158 1.27 0.02 -1.74
N ARG A 159 2.54 -0.03 -1.31
CA ARG A 159 3.09 -1.10 -0.48
C ARG A 159 4.04 -0.50 0.53
N ASN A 160 3.99 -1.02 1.76
CA ASN A 160 4.93 -0.69 2.83
C ASN A 160 5.03 0.82 3.12
N VAL A 161 3.94 1.56 2.90
CA VAL A 161 3.83 2.99 3.23
C VAL A 161 3.83 3.13 4.74
N THR A 162 4.70 3.98 5.28
CA THR A 162 4.78 4.19 6.74
C THR A 162 4.05 5.46 7.14
N LEU A 163 2.94 5.31 7.84
CA LEU A 163 2.15 6.42 8.39
C LEU A 163 2.48 6.63 9.87
N GLN A 164 2.69 7.87 10.27
CA GLN A 164 2.99 8.25 11.64
C GLN A 164 1.70 8.55 12.41
N PRO A 165 1.58 8.13 13.68
CA PRO A 165 0.43 8.44 14.49
C PRO A 165 0.39 9.95 14.78
N ASP A 166 -0.76 10.58 14.59
CA ASP A 166 -0.94 12.03 14.80
C ASP A 166 -2.24 12.37 15.57
N GLY A 167 -3.09 11.39 15.86
CA GLY A 167 -4.29 11.57 16.66
C GLY A 167 -4.00 11.58 18.17
N MET A 168 -4.69 12.46 18.92
CA MET A 168 -4.57 12.51 20.38
C MET A 168 -5.05 11.23 21.08
N SER A 169 -5.94 10.46 20.44
CA SER A 169 -6.44 9.18 20.99
C SER A 169 -5.55 7.98 20.65
N ASN A 170 -4.43 8.19 19.94
CA ASN A 170 -3.43 7.15 19.70
C ASN A 170 -2.65 6.88 21.01
N GLU A 171 -2.94 5.74 21.63
CA GLU A 171 -2.38 5.29 22.91
C GLU A 171 -1.92 3.83 22.83
N GLY A 172 -1.03 3.40 23.73
CA GLY A 172 -0.51 2.03 23.75
C GLY A 172 0.02 1.59 22.38
N ASP A 173 -0.43 0.43 21.92
CA ASP A 173 -0.06 -0.10 20.60
C ASP A 173 -0.42 0.86 19.45
N SER A 174 -1.48 1.68 19.57
CA SER A 174 -1.86 2.61 18.49
C SER A 174 -0.97 3.85 18.37
N LYS A 175 -0.03 4.06 19.29
CA LYS A 175 0.96 5.15 19.24
C LYS A 175 2.23 4.82 18.46
N GLN A 176 2.26 3.66 17.80
CA GLN A 176 3.33 3.30 16.88
C GLN A 176 3.00 3.68 15.43
N PRO A 177 4.00 3.76 14.54
CA PRO A 177 3.78 3.90 13.11
C PRO A 177 3.04 2.71 12.51
N LEU A 178 2.23 2.96 11.49
CA LEU A 178 1.56 1.91 10.70
C LEU A 178 2.27 1.71 9.36
N LYS A 179 2.50 0.46 9.01
CA LYS A 179 2.89 0.04 7.67
C LYS A 179 1.64 -0.36 6.89
N ILE A 180 1.31 0.40 5.85
CA ILE A 180 0.12 0.25 5.02
C ILE A 180 0.47 -0.30 3.64
N GLY A 181 -0.39 -1.16 3.13
CA GLY A 181 -0.57 -1.38 1.70
C GLY A 181 -2.02 -1.14 1.30
N PHE A 182 -2.21 -0.76 0.04
CA PHE A 182 -3.51 -0.53 -0.56
C PHE A 182 -3.51 -0.97 -2.03
N GLU A 183 -4.63 -1.53 -2.47
CA GLU A 183 -5.01 -1.64 -3.88
C GLU A 183 -6.48 -1.29 -4.05
N GLY A 184 -6.79 -0.43 -5.00
CA GLY A 184 -8.18 -0.09 -5.33
C GLY A 184 -8.33 0.55 -6.70
N ALA A 185 -9.58 0.68 -7.13
CA ALA A 185 -9.91 1.37 -8.37
C ALA A 185 -11.12 2.27 -8.19
N ALA A 186 -11.05 3.46 -8.80
CA ALA A 186 -12.14 4.42 -8.87
C ALA A 186 -12.48 4.68 -10.33
N LYS A 187 -13.76 4.76 -10.64
CA LYS A 187 -14.24 5.23 -11.94
C LYS A 187 -14.11 6.75 -11.99
N LEU A 188 -13.63 7.26 -13.12
CA LEU A 188 -13.72 8.67 -13.49
C LEU A 188 -15.18 9.06 -13.81
#